data_AF-A0AAJ2YEV2-F1
#
_entry.id   AF-A0AAJ2YEV2-F1
#
_cell.length_a   1.000
_cell.length_b   1.000
_cell.length_c   1.000
_cell.angle_alpha   90.00
_cell.angle_beta   90.00
_cell.angle_gamma   90.00
#
_symmetry.space_group_name_H-M   'P 1'
#
loop_
_entity.id
_entity.type
_entity.pdbx_description
1 polymer ?
#
loop_
_entity_poly.entity_id
_entity_poly.type
_entity_poly.pdbx_seq_one_letter_code
_entity_poly.pdbx_strand_id
1 'polypeptide(L)'
;MAVIDFARTSFPDDAAWHLQISGGLDSATMGSLLLLVNERNSATANAFQKASKPGPVDRIVLSAVYADAARIMVEHALNQDDFTEETDFPEGSLGATLLNLVEQLFPGQSITDIRLRRQQSPALFASDLQAAVKIFKV
;
A
#
# COMPACT_ATOMS: atom_id res chain seq x y z
N MET A 1 11.27 -4.08 -3.85
CA MET A 1 10.58 -4.20 -5.15
C MET A 1 11.30 -5.21 -6.01
N ALA A 2 10.57 -6.02 -6.77
CA ALA A 2 11.12 -6.86 -7.84
C ALA A 2 10.26 -6.74 -9.11
N VAL A 3 10.89 -6.89 -10.27
CA VAL A 3 10.21 -6.98 -11.57
C VAL A 3 10.26 -8.45 -12.02
N ILE A 4 9.12 -9.05 -12.32
CA ILE A 4 9.01 -10.49 -12.64
C ILE A 4 7.95 -10.75 -13.72
N ASP A 5 8.05 -11.88 -14.41
CA ASP A 5 7.04 -12.38 -15.35
C ASP A 5 5.89 -13.09 -14.62
N PHE A 6 4.71 -12.47 -14.56
CA PHE A 6 3.56 -13.06 -13.83
C PHE A 6 3.07 -14.35 -14.49
N ALA A 7 3.29 -14.55 -15.80
CA ALA A 7 2.94 -15.79 -16.49
C ALA A 7 3.77 -17.01 -16.04
N ARG A 8 4.79 -16.80 -15.21
CA ARG A 8 5.60 -17.85 -14.57
C ARG A 8 5.28 -18.01 -13.08
N THR A 9 4.19 -17.43 -12.61
CA THR A 9 3.74 -17.42 -11.21
C THR A 9 2.29 -17.88 -11.10
N SER A 10 1.71 -17.78 -9.91
CA SER A 10 0.26 -17.98 -9.68
C SER A 10 -0.57 -16.70 -9.82
N PHE A 11 0.05 -15.55 -10.10
CA PHE A 11 -0.67 -14.29 -10.29
C PHE A 11 -1.30 -14.22 -11.68
N PRO A 12 -2.43 -13.49 -11.86
CA PRO A 12 -3.02 -13.31 -13.18
C PRO A 12 -2.04 -12.64 -14.15
N ASP A 13 -1.89 -13.22 -15.34
CA ASP A 13 -0.95 -12.79 -16.39
C ASP A 13 -1.04 -11.29 -16.73
N ASP A 14 -2.24 -10.72 -16.69
CA ASP A 14 -2.53 -9.33 -17.06
C ASP A 14 -2.52 -8.36 -15.86
N ALA A 15 -2.35 -8.85 -14.63
CA ALA A 15 -2.22 -7.99 -13.46
C ALA A 15 -0.93 -7.16 -13.56
N ALA A 16 -1.03 -5.87 -13.26
CA ALA A 16 0.10 -4.95 -13.45
C ALA A 16 1.13 -4.99 -12.31
N TRP A 17 0.67 -5.24 -11.08
CA TRP A 17 1.49 -5.38 -9.89
C TRP A 17 0.80 -6.27 -8.84
N HIS A 18 1.56 -6.69 -7.84
CA HIS A 18 1.07 -7.35 -6.64
C HIS A 18 1.86 -6.84 -5.44
N LEU A 19 1.17 -6.42 -4.37
CA LEU A 19 1.80 -6.12 -3.09
C LEU A 19 1.65 -7.30 -2.16
N GLN A 20 2.77 -7.94 -1.84
CA GLN A 20 2.81 -9.00 -0.85
C GLN A 20 3.13 -8.41 0.52
N ILE A 21 2.31 -8.76 1.51
CA ILE A 21 2.54 -8.48 2.93
C ILE A 21 2.70 -9.82 3.64
N SER A 22 3.84 -10.02 4.29
CA SER A 22 4.22 -11.28 4.96
C SER A 22 4.67 -11.02 6.40
N GLY A 23 4.52 -12.02 7.26
CA GLY A 23 4.88 -11.92 8.68
C GLY A 23 3.81 -11.22 9.53
N GLY A 24 4.14 -11.00 10.79
CA GLY A 24 3.30 -10.26 11.75
C GLY A 24 3.71 -8.80 11.86
N LEU A 25 2.97 -8.02 12.65
CA LEU A 25 3.24 -6.59 12.84
C LEU A 25 4.63 -6.33 13.44
N ASP A 26 5.15 -7.21 14.28
CA ASP A 26 6.50 -7.09 14.87
C ASP A 26 7.63 -7.46 13.91
N SER A 27 7.31 -7.97 12.71
CA SER A 27 8.31 -8.39 11.73
C SER A 27 8.97 -7.19 11.06
N ALA A 28 10.25 -7.32 10.67
CA ALA A 28 10.98 -6.24 10.01
C ALA A 28 10.33 -5.86 8.66
N THR A 29 9.98 -4.58 8.49
CA THR A 29 9.25 -4.08 7.31
C THR A 29 9.91 -4.47 6.00
N MET A 30 11.24 -4.36 5.93
CA MET A 30 12.00 -4.60 4.70
C MET A 30 11.89 -6.04 4.19
N GLY A 31 11.60 -7.01 5.06
CA GLY A 31 11.30 -8.39 4.69
C GLY A 31 9.81 -8.69 4.56
N SER A 32 8.96 -7.85 5.16
CA SER A 32 7.51 -8.03 5.22
C SER A 32 6.74 -7.42 4.05
N LEU A 33 7.30 -6.40 3.38
CA LEU A 33 6.66 -5.74 2.23
C LEU A 33 7.43 -5.99 0.94
N LEU A 34 6.80 -6.65 -0.02
CA LEU A 34 7.36 -6.85 -1.35
C LEU A 34 6.37 -6.44 -2.43
N LEU A 35 6.68 -5.31 -3.08
CA LEU A 35 6.01 -4.91 -4.32
C LEU A 35 6.63 -5.65 -5.51
N LEU A 36 5.81 -6.48 -6.17
CA LEU A 36 6.12 -7.20 -7.40
C LEU A 36 5.49 -6.46 -8.58
N VAL A 37 6.28 -6.15 -9.59
CA VAL A 37 5.83 -5.48 -10.83
C VAL A 37 5.88 -6.49 -11.96
N ASN A 38 4.78 -6.61 -12.71
CA ASN A 38 4.72 -7.53 -13.84
C ASN A 38 5.48 -6.94 -15.04
N GLU A 39 6.52 -7.63 -15.52
CA GLU A 39 7.33 -7.19 -16.65
C GLU A 39 6.54 -7.12 -17.96
N ARG A 40 5.48 -7.91 -18.08
CA ARG A 40 4.59 -7.91 -19.26
C ARG A 40 3.72 -6.66 -19.34
N ASN A 41 3.46 -6.00 -18.22
CA ASN A 41 2.78 -4.72 -18.19
C ASN A 41 3.78 -3.58 -18.42
N SER A 42 4.06 -3.28 -19.70
CA SER A 42 5.08 -2.31 -20.08
C SER A 42 4.84 -0.90 -19.50
N ALA A 43 3.58 -0.48 -19.33
CA ALA A 43 3.26 0.81 -18.72
C ALA A 43 3.79 0.90 -17.28
N THR A 44 3.53 -0.13 -16.46
CA THR A 44 3.95 -0.17 -15.05
C THR A 44 5.45 -0.44 -14.93
N ALA A 45 5.98 -1.41 -15.68
CA ALA A 45 7.40 -1.75 -15.66
C ALA A 45 8.29 -0.56 -16.06
N ASN A 46 7.93 0.16 -17.13
CA ASN A 46 8.68 1.33 -17.58
C ASN A 46 8.58 2.49 -16.58
N ALA A 47 7.42 2.71 -15.96
CA ALA A 47 7.25 3.76 -14.96
C ALA A 47 8.19 3.53 -13.77
N PHE A 48 8.33 2.29 -13.29
CA PHE A 48 9.27 1.94 -12.23
C PHE A 48 10.73 2.01 -12.67
N GLN A 49 11.05 1.63 -13.90
CA GLN A 49 12.40 1.78 -14.45
C GLN A 49 12.84 3.26 -14.48
N LYS A 50 11.89 4.17 -14.72
CA LYS A 50 12.11 5.63 -14.79
C LYS A 50 11.82 6.36 -13.48
N ALA A 51 11.64 5.67 -12.36
CA ALA A 51 11.21 6.27 -11.10
C ALA A 51 12.14 7.37 -10.56
N SER A 52 13.43 7.38 -10.95
CA SER A 52 14.37 8.45 -10.59
C SER A 52 14.15 9.76 -11.36
N LYS A 53 13.51 9.70 -12.54
CA LYS A 53 13.16 10.87 -13.37
C LYS A 53 11.91 10.57 -14.22
N PRO A 54 10.74 10.45 -13.60
CA PRO A 54 9.52 10.01 -14.28
C PRO A 54 8.97 11.11 -15.21
N GLY A 55 8.56 10.71 -16.42
CA GLY A 55 7.77 11.57 -17.30
C GLY A 55 6.34 11.76 -16.77
N PRO A 56 5.52 12.62 -17.41
CA PRO A 56 4.16 12.90 -16.94
C PRO A 56 3.28 11.66 -16.79
N VAL A 57 3.32 10.73 -17.74
CA VAL A 57 2.57 9.47 -17.69
C VAL A 57 3.12 8.54 -16.60
N ASP A 58 4.45 8.43 -16.49
CA ASP A 58 5.09 7.59 -15.47
C ASP A 58 4.67 8.04 -14.05
N ARG A 59 4.55 9.35 -13.81
CA ARG A 59 4.07 9.89 -12.53
C ARG A 59 2.64 9.46 -12.22
N ILE A 60 1.74 9.51 -13.20
CA ILE A 60 0.35 9.06 -13.04
C ILE A 60 0.33 7.58 -12.65
N VAL A 61 1.09 6.74 -13.36
CA VAL A 61 1.19 5.31 -13.06
C VAL A 61 1.74 5.07 -11.66
N LEU A 62 2.87 5.71 -11.30
CA LEU A 62 3.47 5.58 -9.97
C LEU A 62 2.50 6.03 -8.87
N SER A 63 1.71 7.09 -9.10
CA SER A 63 0.70 7.53 -8.13
C SER A 63 -0.43 6.53 -7.96
N ALA A 64 -0.84 5.85 -9.03
CA ALA A 64 -1.86 4.81 -8.96
C ALA A 64 -1.35 3.59 -8.17
N VAL A 65 -0.10 3.18 -8.40
CA VAL A 65 0.51 2.07 -7.66
C VAL A 65 0.71 2.43 -6.18
N TYR A 66 1.17 3.65 -5.89
CA TYR A 66 1.27 4.13 -4.51
C TYR A 66 -0.09 4.15 -3.81
N ALA A 67 -1.13 4.67 -4.46
CA ALA A 67 -2.48 4.73 -3.92
C ALA A 67 -3.03 3.33 -3.60
N ASP A 68 -2.86 2.36 -4.50
CA ASP A 68 -3.31 0.99 -4.27
C ASP A 68 -2.46 0.28 -3.20
N ALA A 69 -1.14 0.49 -3.18
CA ALA A 69 -0.28 -0.09 -2.16
C ALA A 69 -0.63 0.44 -0.75
N ALA A 70 -0.83 1.76 -0.62
CA ALA A 70 -1.29 2.37 0.62
C ALA A 70 -2.64 1.80 1.07
N ARG A 71 -3.57 1.58 0.12
CA ARG A 71 -4.85 0.95 0.42
C ARG A 71 -4.71 -0.47 0.96
N ILE A 72 -3.95 -1.32 0.29
CA ILE A 72 -3.71 -2.70 0.72
C ILE A 72 -3.05 -2.72 2.11
N MET A 73 -2.08 -1.84 2.35
CA MET A 73 -1.39 -1.72 3.63
C MET A 73 -2.33 -1.28 4.77
N VAL A 74 -3.14 -0.23 4.56
CA VAL A 74 -4.10 0.23 5.56
C VAL A 74 -5.18 -0.83 5.82
N GLU A 75 -5.73 -1.46 4.77
CA GLU A 75 -6.72 -2.52 4.94
C GLU A 75 -6.14 -3.72 5.72
N HIS A 76 -4.88 -4.10 5.43
CA HIS A 76 -4.18 -5.14 6.17
C HIS A 76 -4.01 -4.77 7.64
N ALA A 77 -3.56 -3.56 7.94
CA ALA A 77 -3.38 -3.08 9.32
C ALA A 77 -4.69 -3.13 10.11
N LEU A 78 -5.76 -2.59 9.52
CA LEU A 78 -7.09 -2.54 10.16
C LEU A 78 -7.73 -3.91 10.36
N ASN A 79 -7.23 -4.96 9.69
CA ASN A 79 -7.67 -6.36 9.89
C ASN A 79 -6.96 -7.08 11.05
N GLN A 80 -5.88 -6.52 11.59
CA GLN A 80 -5.19 -7.10 12.74
C GLN A 80 -5.78 -6.52 14.02
N ASP A 81 -6.26 -7.35 14.95
CA ASP A 81 -6.93 -6.86 16.17
C ASP A 81 -5.98 -6.11 17.13
N ASP A 82 -4.70 -6.48 17.12
CA ASP A 82 -3.62 -5.91 17.93
C ASP A 82 -3.05 -4.59 17.35
N PHE A 83 -3.46 -4.18 16.15
CA PHE A 83 -3.07 -2.90 15.57
C PHE A 83 -3.85 -1.76 16.25
N THR A 84 -3.25 -1.15 17.26
CA THR A 84 -3.82 -0.02 18.03
C THR A 84 -2.78 1.07 18.22
N GLU A 85 -3.19 2.28 18.57
CA GLU A 85 -2.28 3.43 18.80
C GLU A 85 -1.41 3.27 20.04
N GLU A 86 -1.86 2.43 20.97
CA GLU A 86 -1.17 2.14 22.22
C GLU A 86 -0.17 0.99 22.07
N THR A 87 -0.20 0.28 20.94
CA THR A 87 0.69 -0.85 20.68
C THR A 87 2.10 -0.33 20.37
N ASP A 88 3.06 -0.65 21.23
CA ASP A 88 4.46 -0.29 21.06
C ASP A 88 5.14 -1.22 20.04
N PHE A 89 5.01 -0.89 18.76
CA PHE A 89 5.67 -1.65 17.70
C PHE A 89 7.16 -1.36 17.65
N PRO A 90 8.04 -2.38 17.49
CA PRO A 90 9.47 -2.17 17.36
C PRO A 90 9.81 -1.20 16.21
N GLU A 91 10.82 -0.37 16.39
CA GLU A 91 11.29 0.52 15.33
C GLU A 91 11.70 -0.29 14.08
N GLY A 92 11.25 0.16 12.90
CA GLY A 92 11.49 -0.53 11.64
C GLY A 92 10.67 -1.82 11.43
N SER A 93 9.72 -2.10 12.31
CA SER A 93 8.73 -3.15 12.12
C SER A 93 7.59 -2.74 11.17
N LEU A 94 6.89 -3.75 10.65
CA LEU A 94 5.72 -3.57 9.80
C LEU A 94 4.65 -2.76 10.53
N GLY A 95 4.38 -3.05 11.80
CA GLY A 95 3.41 -2.34 12.64
C GLY A 95 3.74 -0.86 12.77
N ALA A 96 5.00 -0.52 13.10
CA ALA A 96 5.45 0.88 13.17
C ALA A 96 5.31 1.59 11.82
N THR A 97 5.58 0.89 10.72
CA THR A 97 5.43 1.45 9.36
C THR A 97 3.96 1.71 9.00
N LEU A 98 3.08 0.77 9.34
CA LEU A 98 1.64 0.89 9.10
C LEU A 98 1.01 1.98 9.97
N LEU A 99 1.45 2.11 11.22
CA LEU A 99 1.01 3.17 12.13
C LEU A 99 1.34 4.55 11.55
N ASN A 100 2.60 4.77 11.17
CA ASN A 100 3.04 6.01 10.52
C ASN A 100 2.24 6.31 9.23
N LEU A 101 1.95 5.29 8.42
CA LEU A 101 1.14 5.46 7.21
C LEU A 101 -0.29 5.90 7.55
N VAL A 102 -0.92 5.27 8.54
CA VAL A 102 -2.28 5.62 8.97
C VAL A 102 -2.33 7.04 9.53
N GLU A 103 -1.38 7.43 10.38
CA GLU A 103 -1.26 8.79 10.92
C GLU A 103 -1.12 9.85 9.81
N GLN A 104 -0.33 9.54 8.78
CA GLN A 104 -0.15 10.44 7.64
C GLN A 104 -1.43 10.61 6.81
N LEU A 105 -2.20 9.53 6.62
CA LEU A 105 -3.40 9.53 5.77
C LEU A 105 -4.65 10.03 6.51
N PHE A 106 -4.74 9.78 7.81
CA PHE A 106 -5.91 10.10 8.64
C PHE A 106 -5.48 10.89 9.89
N PRO A 107 -4.90 12.08 9.72
CA PRO A 107 -4.35 12.85 10.84
C PRO A 107 -5.44 13.18 11.87
N GLY A 108 -5.16 12.83 13.13
CA GLY A 108 -6.05 13.10 14.27
C GLY A 108 -7.29 12.21 14.37
N GLN A 109 -7.40 11.16 13.56
CA GLN A 109 -8.44 10.14 13.70
C GLN A 109 -7.92 8.94 14.45
N SER A 110 -8.76 8.37 15.32
CA SER A 110 -8.35 7.15 16.02
C SER A 110 -8.41 5.91 15.13
N ILE A 111 -7.53 4.93 15.31
CA ILE A 111 -7.57 3.64 14.57
C ILE A 111 -8.92 2.95 14.79
N THR A 112 -9.51 3.07 15.98
CA THR A 112 -10.85 2.57 16.29
C THR A 112 -11.92 3.24 15.42
N ASP A 113 -11.88 4.56 15.27
CA ASP A 113 -12.82 5.29 14.42
C ASP A 113 -12.64 4.94 12.94
N ILE A 114 -11.40 4.77 12.48
CA ILE A 114 -11.09 4.37 11.10
C ILE A 114 -11.64 2.95 10.84
N ARG A 115 -11.44 2.00 11.77
CA ARG A 115 -12.04 0.65 11.68
C ARG A 115 -13.56 0.73 11.61
N LEU A 116 -14.17 1.53 12.48
CA LEU A 116 -15.62 1.70 12.53
C LEU A 116 -16.16 2.29 11.22
N ARG A 117 -15.50 3.32 10.66
CA ARG A 117 -15.81 3.92 9.36
C ARG A 117 -15.78 2.88 8.25
N ARG A 118 -14.72 2.05 8.21
CA ARG A 118 -14.57 0.97 7.22
C ARG A 118 -15.70 -0.06 7.32
N GLN A 119 -16.09 -0.44 8.55
CA GLN A 119 -17.16 -1.43 8.77
C GLN A 119 -18.56 -0.89 8.45
N GLN A 120 -18.86 0.34 8.87
CA GLN A 120 -20.19 0.94 8.70
C GLN A 120 -20.41 1.53 7.31
N SER A 121 -19.35 1.98 6.65
CA SER A 121 -19.44 2.71 5.38
C SER A 121 -18.21 2.45 4.49
N PRO A 122 -18.02 1.20 4.01
CA PRO A 122 -16.82 0.80 3.27
C PRO A 122 -16.59 1.63 2.00
N ALA A 123 -17.66 2.01 1.29
CA ALA A 123 -17.55 2.85 0.08
C ALA A 123 -17.06 4.28 0.39
N LEU A 124 -17.49 4.84 1.52
CA LEU A 124 -17.03 6.15 1.97
C LEU A 124 -15.57 6.06 2.42
N PHE A 125 -15.22 5.05 3.23
CA PHE A 125 -13.83 4.79 3.64
C PHE A 125 -12.89 4.69 2.42
N ALA A 126 -13.27 3.95 1.39
CA ALA A 126 -12.48 3.84 0.17
C ALA A 126 -12.28 5.20 -0.53
N SER A 127 -13.31 6.05 -0.51
CA SER A 127 -13.25 7.41 -1.07
C SER A 127 -12.37 8.34 -0.24
N ASP A 128 -12.47 8.28 1.09
CA ASP A 128 -11.66 9.06 2.02
C ASP A 128 -10.18 8.70 1.86
N LEU A 129 -9.88 7.40 1.79
CA LEU A 129 -8.52 6.91 1.57
C LEU A 129 -7.97 7.35 0.21
N GLN A 130 -8.76 7.23 -0.86
CA GLN A 130 -8.38 7.71 -2.20
C GLN A 130 -8.07 9.22 -2.17
N ALA A 131 -8.87 10.00 -1.44
CA ALA A 131 -8.63 11.44 -1.27
C ALA A 131 -7.34 11.72 -0.49
N ALA A 132 -7.07 10.93 0.57
CA ALA A 132 -5.89 11.07 1.42
C ALA A 132 -4.58 10.78 0.67
N VAL A 133 -4.55 9.73 -0.17
CA VAL A 133 -3.37 9.38 -0.98
C VAL A 133 -3.14 10.32 -2.17
N LYS A 134 -4.07 11.25 -2.44
CA LYS A 134 -3.96 12.29 -3.48
C LYS A 134 -3.61 11.72 -4.85
N ILE A 135 -4.23 10.59 -5.21
CA ILE A 135 -4.02 9.95 -6.52
C ILE A 135 -4.21 10.98 -7.65
N PHE A 136 -3.32 10.94 -8.65
CA PHE A 136 -3.28 11.86 -9.79
C PHE A 136 -2.93 13.34 -9.51
N LYS A 137 -2.57 13.72 -8.27
CA LYS A 137 -2.01 15.05 -7.94
C LYS A 137 -0.48 15.01 -7.95
N VAL A 138 0.11 14.79 -9.13
CA VAL A 138 1.56 14.53 -9.37
C VAL A 138 2.31 15.63 -10.10
#